data_AF-A0A8B7BEA6-F1
#
_entry.id   AF-A0A8B7BEA6-F1
#
_cell.length_a   1.000
_cell.length_b   1.000
_cell.length_c   1.000
_cell.angle_alpha   90.00
_cell.angle_beta   90.00
_cell.angle_gamma   90.00
#
_symmetry.space_group_name_H-M   'P 1'
#
loop_
_entity.id
_entity.type
_entity.pdbx_description
1 polymer ?
#
loop_
_entity_poly.entity_id
_entity_poly.type
_entity_poly.pdbx_seq_one_letter_code
_entity_poly.pdbx_strand_id
1 'polypeptide(L)'
;MAFIDLAIRCIYTILICTSFFCTLSSNTEIKVNPPQDFEIVDPGYLGYLYLQWKPPLSLDNFKECPVEYELKYRNFDSKSWKTIITKKLNYKDGFDLNKGVEAKIHTLLPQQCTNGSDVQSSWSEATYWTPLQGNLETKIQDMDCVYYNWQYLLCSWKPGIDISFDTNYYLFY
;
A
#
# COMPACT_ATOMS: atom_id res chain seq x y z
N MET A 1 73.67 -23.70 3.43
CA MET A 1 72.88 -22.48 3.18
C MET A 1 72.05 -22.63 1.91
N ALA A 2 71.07 -23.54 1.91
CA ALA A 2 70.22 -23.82 0.73
C ALA A 2 68.82 -24.31 1.13
N PHE A 3 68.70 -24.95 2.30
CA PHE A 3 67.41 -25.42 2.84
C PHE A 3 66.57 -24.30 3.48
N ILE A 4 67.16 -23.17 3.88
CA ILE A 4 66.45 -22.07 4.53
C ILE A 4 65.76 -21.16 3.49
N ASP A 5 66.34 -21.00 2.30
CA ASP A 5 65.76 -20.18 1.20
C ASP A 5 64.52 -20.80 0.56
N LEU A 6 64.44 -22.14 0.51
CA LEU A 6 63.30 -22.84 -0.11
C LEU A 6 62.04 -22.76 0.77
N ALA A 7 62.21 -22.77 2.09
CA ALA A 7 61.11 -22.65 3.05
C ALA A 7 60.48 -21.25 3.04
N ILE A 8 61.30 -20.20 2.92
CA ILE A 8 60.83 -18.81 2.87
C ILE A 8 60.05 -18.54 1.58
N ARG A 9 60.52 -19.05 0.43
CA ARG A 9 59.81 -18.92 -0.86
C ARG A 9 58.44 -19.62 -0.86
N CYS A 10 58.31 -20.80 -0.24
CA CYS A 10 57.03 -21.51 -0.11
C CYS A 10 56.03 -20.79 0.81
N ILE A 11 56.52 -20.15 1.88
CA ILE A 11 55.66 -19.39 2.80
C ILE A 11 55.12 -18.12 2.13
N TYR A 12 55.93 -17.44 1.31
CA TYR A 12 55.48 -16.27 0.55
C TYR A 12 54.46 -16.64 -0.54
N THR A 13 54.60 -17.76 -1.24
CA THR A 13 53.61 -18.18 -2.25
C THR A 13 52.29 -18.65 -1.62
N ILE A 14 52.33 -19.26 -0.44
CA ILE A 14 51.10 -19.61 0.31
C ILE A 14 50.40 -18.36 0.85
N LEU A 15 51.13 -17.35 1.34
CA LEU A 15 50.58 -16.06 1.79
C LEU A 15 49.98 -15.22 0.65
N ILE A 16 50.52 -15.33 -0.56
CA ILE A 16 49.95 -14.68 -1.74
C ILE A 16 48.68 -15.43 -2.22
N CYS A 17 48.62 -16.76 -2.08
CA CYS A 17 47.41 -17.54 -2.40
C CYS A 17 46.25 -17.31 -1.42
N THR A 18 46.53 -17.06 -0.14
CA THR A 18 45.46 -16.76 0.85
C THR A 18 45.01 -15.31 0.83
N SER A 19 45.80 -14.39 0.27
CA SER A 19 45.40 -12.98 0.09
C SER A 19 44.67 -12.73 -1.23
N PHE A 20 44.80 -13.61 -2.24
CA PHE A 20 44.17 -13.41 -3.55
C PHE A 20 42.81 -14.09 -3.73
N PHE A 21 42.37 -14.96 -2.81
CA PHE A 21 41.06 -15.64 -2.91
C PHE A 21 39.95 -15.09 -2.00
N CYS A 22 40.20 -14.00 -1.28
CA CYS A 22 39.12 -13.19 -0.73
C CYS A 22 38.68 -12.16 -1.77
N THR A 23 38.17 -12.63 -2.92
CA THR A 23 37.28 -11.79 -3.73
C THR A 23 36.11 -11.43 -2.83
N LEU A 24 36.12 -10.18 -2.38
CA LEU A 24 35.08 -9.49 -1.66
C LEU A 24 33.73 -9.87 -2.29
N SER A 25 33.01 -10.81 -1.68
CA SER A 25 31.63 -11.08 -2.06
C SER A 25 30.84 -9.87 -1.59
N SER A 26 30.75 -8.85 -2.43
CA SER A 26 29.84 -7.74 -2.19
C SER A 26 28.43 -8.29 -2.35
N ASN A 27 27.86 -8.81 -1.27
CA ASN A 27 26.41 -9.02 -1.19
C ASN A 27 25.77 -7.62 -1.23
N THR A 28 25.60 -7.07 -2.42
CA THR A 28 24.76 -5.88 -2.62
C THR A 28 23.34 -6.32 -2.31
N GLU A 29 22.84 -5.90 -1.14
CA GLU A 29 21.46 -6.13 -0.73
C GLU A 29 20.52 -5.62 -1.82
N ILE A 30 19.71 -6.53 -2.37
CA ILE A 30 18.73 -6.18 -3.39
C ILE A 30 17.66 -5.31 -2.72
N LYS A 31 17.46 -4.10 -3.24
CA LYS A 31 16.44 -3.15 -2.75
C LYS A 31 15.47 -2.83 -3.86
N VAL A 32 14.21 -2.64 -3.50
CA VAL A 32 13.15 -2.21 -4.40
C VAL A 32 12.49 -0.95 -3.87
N ASN A 33 12.17 -0.02 -4.77
CA ASN A 33 11.51 1.22 -4.41
C ASN A 33 10.01 0.99 -4.13
N PRO A 34 9.38 1.85 -3.32
CA PRO A 34 7.94 1.81 -3.12
C PRO A 34 7.18 2.31 -4.36
N PRO A 35 5.87 2.00 -4.47
CA PRO A 35 5.04 2.51 -5.55
C PRO A 35 5.01 4.04 -5.57
N GLN A 36 4.97 4.60 -6.78
CA GLN A 36 4.91 6.04 -7.00
C GLN A 36 3.46 6.53 -7.00
N ASP A 37 3.25 7.81 -6.71
CA ASP A 37 1.95 8.49 -6.82
C ASP A 37 0.80 7.70 -6.18
N PHE A 38 1.02 7.14 -4.99
CA PHE A 38 -0.02 6.40 -4.28
C PHE A 38 -1.07 7.37 -3.74
N GLU A 39 -2.31 7.20 -4.17
CA GLU A 39 -3.41 8.08 -3.79
C GLU A 39 -4.74 7.33 -3.65
N ILE A 40 -5.65 7.94 -2.91
CA ILE A 40 -7.05 7.51 -2.75
C ILE A 40 -7.92 8.55 -3.44
N VAL A 41 -8.72 8.12 -4.41
CA VAL A 41 -9.54 8.99 -5.26
C VAL A 41 -11.01 8.66 -5.07
N ASP A 42 -11.81 9.70 -4.87
CA ASP A 42 -13.27 9.63 -4.81
C ASP A 42 -13.87 10.01 -6.17
N PRO A 43 -14.47 9.04 -6.89
CA PRO A 43 -15.14 9.29 -8.16
C PRO A 43 -16.56 9.88 -8.00
N GLY A 44 -17.05 10.06 -6.77
CA GLY A 44 -18.42 10.51 -6.49
C GLY A 44 -19.45 9.39 -6.39
N TYR A 45 -19.02 8.14 -6.16
CA TYR A 45 -19.90 6.98 -5.98
C TYR A 45 -20.21 6.68 -4.51
N LEU A 46 -20.42 7.72 -3.72
CA LEU A 46 -20.98 7.66 -2.35
C LEU A 46 -20.27 6.64 -1.42
N GLY A 47 -18.95 6.50 -1.54
CA GLY A 47 -18.13 5.62 -0.71
C GLY A 47 -17.38 4.52 -1.44
N TYR A 48 -17.62 4.35 -2.75
CA TYR A 48 -16.81 3.45 -3.56
C TYR A 48 -15.55 4.16 -4.09
N LEU A 49 -14.43 3.99 -3.36
CA LEU A 49 -13.17 4.71 -3.60
C LEU A 49 -12.18 3.90 -4.43
N TYR A 50 -11.25 4.63 -5.06
CA TYR A 50 -10.19 4.08 -5.90
C TYR A 50 -8.85 4.28 -5.18
N LEU A 51 -8.10 3.20 -5.00
CA LEU A 51 -6.72 3.24 -4.52
C LEU A 51 -5.85 2.98 -5.74
N GLN A 52 -5.01 3.94 -6.12
CA GLN A 52 -4.21 3.86 -7.34
C GLN A 52 -2.77 4.29 -7.11
N TRP A 53 -1.87 3.72 -7.89
CA TRP A 53 -0.44 3.96 -7.81
C TRP A 53 0.23 3.72 -9.16
N LYS A 54 1.46 4.19 -9.29
CA LYS A 54 2.35 3.90 -10.42
C LYS A 54 3.45 2.91 -10.00
N PRO A 55 4.05 2.19 -10.95
CA PRO A 55 5.15 1.29 -10.66
C PRO A 55 6.33 2.03 -9.98
N PRO A 56 7.11 1.34 -9.13
CA PRO A 56 8.30 1.93 -8.50
C PRO A 56 9.38 2.36 -9.51
N LEU A 57 10.22 3.31 -9.11
CA LEU A 57 11.38 3.73 -9.90
C LEU A 57 12.38 2.58 -10.08
N SER A 58 13.05 2.55 -11.23
CA SER A 58 14.16 1.63 -11.52
C SER A 58 13.80 0.14 -11.50
N LEU A 59 12.68 -0.23 -12.14
CA LEU A 59 12.34 -1.62 -12.42
C LEU A 59 13.18 -2.25 -13.54
N ASP A 60 14.13 -1.54 -14.14
CA ASP A 60 14.90 -2.03 -15.28
C ASP A 60 15.70 -3.31 -14.98
N ASN A 61 16.09 -3.51 -13.72
CA ASN A 61 16.77 -4.73 -13.26
C ASN A 61 15.82 -5.93 -13.09
N PHE A 62 14.51 -5.71 -13.14
CA PHE A 62 13.48 -6.70 -12.85
C PHE A 62 12.43 -6.82 -13.97
N LYS A 63 12.78 -6.50 -15.22
CA LYS A 63 11.84 -6.49 -16.36
C LYS A 63 11.10 -7.81 -16.58
N GLU A 64 11.71 -8.93 -16.22
CA GLU A 64 11.12 -10.26 -16.35
C GLU A 64 10.44 -10.75 -15.06
N CYS A 65 10.44 -9.94 -14.01
CA CYS A 65 9.81 -10.26 -12.74
C CYS A 65 8.35 -9.82 -12.68
N PRO A 66 7.42 -10.70 -12.23
CA PRO A 66 6.08 -10.27 -11.88
C PRO A 66 6.09 -9.49 -10.55
N VAL A 67 6.22 -8.16 -10.64
CA VAL A 67 6.12 -7.26 -9.49
C VAL A 67 4.73 -7.34 -8.86
N GLU A 68 4.67 -7.52 -7.55
CA GLU A 68 3.44 -7.55 -6.77
C GLU A 68 3.39 -6.38 -5.79
N TYR A 69 2.20 -6.09 -5.29
CA TYR A 69 1.95 -5.04 -4.32
C TYR A 69 1.08 -5.58 -3.21
N GLU A 70 1.53 -5.42 -1.96
CA GLU A 70 0.67 -5.62 -0.80
C GLU A 70 0.10 -4.28 -0.38
N LEU A 71 -1.22 -4.19 -0.47
CA LEU A 71 -2.01 -3.02 -0.09
C LEU A 71 -2.78 -3.33 1.19
N LYS A 72 -2.62 -2.46 2.18
CA LYS A 72 -3.38 -2.46 3.44
C LYS A 72 -4.24 -1.21 3.51
N TYR A 73 -5.52 -1.36 3.83
CA TYR A 73 -6.44 -0.24 3.94
C TYR A 73 -7.51 -0.46 5.01
N ARG A 74 -8.07 0.63 5.53
CA ARG A 74 -9.19 0.63 6.47
C ARG A 74 -9.82 2.02 6.64
N ASN A 75 -11.00 2.08 7.24
CA ASN A 75 -11.48 3.29 7.90
C ASN A 75 -10.71 3.52 9.22
N PHE A 76 -10.49 4.77 9.63
CA PHE A 76 -9.64 5.15 10.79
C PHE A 76 -10.03 4.50 12.12
N ASP A 77 -11.31 4.21 12.33
CA ASP A 77 -11.84 3.60 13.55
C ASP A 77 -11.80 2.06 13.53
N SER A 78 -11.49 1.46 12.38
CA SER A 78 -11.38 0.02 12.26
C SER A 78 -10.11 -0.48 12.96
N LYS A 79 -10.28 -1.46 13.85
CA LYS A 79 -9.14 -2.09 14.54
C LYS A 79 -8.28 -2.94 13.60
N SER A 80 -8.87 -3.50 12.54
CA SER A 80 -8.21 -4.40 11.60
C SER A 80 -7.96 -3.73 10.25
N TRP A 81 -6.83 -4.11 9.65
CA TRP A 81 -6.48 -3.77 8.27
C TRP A 81 -7.02 -4.84 7.33
N LYS A 82 -7.71 -4.43 6.26
CA LYS A 82 -7.91 -5.29 5.10
C LYS A 82 -6.60 -5.35 4.32
N THR A 83 -6.21 -6.53 3.85
CA THR A 83 -4.95 -6.74 3.13
C THR A 83 -5.21 -7.50 1.84
N ILE A 84 -4.64 -7.02 0.73
CA ILE A 84 -4.68 -7.70 -0.56
C ILE A 84 -3.30 -7.67 -1.21
N ILE A 85 -2.98 -8.72 -1.98
CA ILE A 85 -1.78 -8.77 -2.83
C ILE A 85 -2.24 -8.76 -4.28
N THR A 86 -1.67 -7.89 -5.10
CA THR A 86 -2.09 -7.72 -6.50
C THR A 86 -0.93 -7.32 -7.40
N LYS A 87 -1.03 -7.67 -8.70
CA LYS A 87 -0.16 -7.18 -9.78
C LYS A 87 -0.72 -5.95 -10.48
N LYS A 88 -1.97 -5.58 -10.17
CA LYS A 88 -2.64 -4.40 -10.73
C LYS A 88 -2.07 -3.13 -10.11
N LEU A 89 -2.30 -2.02 -10.79
CA LEU A 89 -1.91 -0.66 -10.35
C LEU A 89 -3.07 0.13 -9.74
N ASN A 90 -4.19 -0.55 -9.51
CA ASN A 90 -5.35 0.01 -8.83
C ASN A 90 -6.14 -1.08 -8.12
N TYR A 91 -6.90 -0.64 -7.12
CA TYR A 91 -7.86 -1.42 -6.38
C TYR A 91 -9.06 -0.54 -6.00
N LYS A 92 -10.24 -1.14 -5.80
CA LYS A 92 -11.46 -0.42 -5.45
C LYS A 92 -12.22 -1.19 -4.38
N ASP A 93 -12.76 -0.47 -3.41
CA ASP A 93 -13.62 -1.05 -2.36
C ASP A 93 -14.57 0.02 -1.80
N GLY A 94 -15.54 -0.43 -1.01
CA GLY A 94 -16.46 0.43 -0.27
C GLY A 94 -15.89 0.89 1.07
N PHE A 95 -16.07 2.18 1.37
CA PHE A 95 -15.62 2.86 2.58
C PHE A 95 -16.73 3.71 3.19
N ASP A 96 -16.72 3.83 4.52
CA ASP A 96 -17.57 4.79 5.22
C ASP A 96 -16.99 6.20 5.11
N LEU A 97 -17.58 7.06 4.27
CA LEU A 97 -17.13 8.45 4.08
C LEU A 97 -17.45 9.37 5.27
N ASN A 98 -18.27 8.94 6.23
CA ASN A 98 -18.43 9.69 7.48
C ASN A 98 -17.16 9.66 8.34
N LYS A 99 -16.17 8.86 7.94
CA LYS A 99 -14.91 8.62 8.63
C LYS A 99 -13.77 8.79 7.65
N GLY A 100 -12.58 8.98 8.19
CA GLY A 100 -11.37 8.95 7.39
C GLY A 100 -11.09 7.57 6.84
N VAL A 101 -10.35 7.54 5.75
CA VAL A 101 -9.75 6.34 5.17
C VAL A 101 -8.23 6.48 5.24
N GLU A 102 -7.56 5.41 5.65
CA GLU A 102 -6.11 5.30 5.57
C GLU A 102 -5.71 4.04 4.83
N ALA A 103 -4.66 4.15 4.05
CA ALA A 103 -4.09 3.05 3.31
C ALA A 103 -2.57 3.16 3.24
N LYS A 104 -1.93 2.01 3.13
CA LYS A 104 -0.51 1.90 2.88
C LYS A 104 -0.20 0.76 1.93
N ILE A 105 0.80 0.96 1.10
CA ILE A 105 1.20 0.02 0.06
C ILE A 105 2.72 -0.11 0.00
N HIS A 106 3.21 -1.32 -0.28
CA HIS A 106 4.62 -1.55 -0.58
C HIS A 106 4.78 -2.54 -1.73
N THR A 107 5.91 -2.44 -2.43
CA THR A 107 6.28 -3.33 -3.52
C THR A 107 6.80 -4.64 -2.94
N LEU A 108 6.36 -5.76 -3.51
CA LEU A 108 6.85 -7.10 -3.22
C LEU A 108 7.53 -7.68 -4.47
N LEU A 109 8.79 -8.09 -4.32
CA LEU A 109 9.51 -8.89 -5.29
C LEU A 109 9.58 -10.34 -4.80
N PRO A 110 8.95 -11.28 -5.53
CA PRO A 110 9.04 -12.69 -5.22
C PRO A 110 10.48 -13.20 -5.26
N GLN A 111 10.77 -14.22 -4.48
CA GLN A 111 12.05 -14.93 -4.44
C GLN A 111 12.62 -15.28 -5.83
N GLN A 112 11.77 -15.59 -6.81
CA GLN A 112 12.21 -15.95 -8.16
C GLN A 112 12.89 -14.78 -8.89
N CYS A 113 12.64 -13.55 -8.44
CA CYS A 113 13.17 -12.33 -9.02
C CYS A 113 14.42 -11.81 -8.30
N THR A 114 14.81 -12.46 -7.23
CA THR A 114 15.88 -12.05 -6.34
C THR A 114 16.85 -13.20 -6.15
N ASN A 115 17.94 -12.99 -5.43
CA ASN A 115 18.93 -14.03 -5.10
C ASN A 115 18.40 -15.01 -4.03
N GLY A 116 17.16 -15.46 -4.13
CA GLY A 116 16.61 -16.49 -3.24
C GLY A 116 15.91 -15.96 -1.99
N SER A 117 15.52 -14.67 -1.92
CA SER A 117 14.79 -14.10 -0.77
C SER A 117 13.73 -13.08 -1.20
N ASP A 118 12.54 -13.10 -0.62
CA ASP A 118 11.54 -12.05 -0.89
C ASP A 118 12.09 -10.67 -0.48
N VAL A 119 11.96 -9.70 -1.37
CA VAL A 119 12.41 -8.31 -1.14
C VAL A 119 11.20 -7.40 -1.15
N GLN A 120 11.08 -6.57 -0.12
CA GLN A 120 9.99 -5.61 0.02
C GLN A 120 10.52 -4.18 0.11
N SER A 121 9.74 -3.21 -0.39
CA SER A 121 10.06 -1.79 -0.23
C SER A 121 9.67 -1.26 1.16
N SER A 122 9.96 0.02 1.40
CA SER A 122 9.26 0.80 2.43
C SER A 122 7.76 0.94 2.08
N TRP A 123 6.96 1.36 3.07
CA TRP A 123 5.56 1.70 2.86
C TRP A 123 5.41 3.10 2.23
N SER A 124 4.53 3.23 1.25
CA SER A 124 3.90 4.49 0.83
C SER A 124 2.52 4.56 1.48
N GLU A 125 2.12 5.73 1.97
CA GLU A 125 0.86 5.92 2.71
C GLU A 125 0.01 7.01 2.07
N ALA A 126 -1.31 6.84 2.16
CA ALA A 126 -2.28 7.82 1.70
C ALA A 126 -3.48 7.85 2.65
N THR A 127 -4.09 9.02 2.79
CA THR A 127 -5.32 9.20 3.56
C THR A 127 -6.34 9.98 2.75
N TYR A 128 -7.61 9.74 3.03
CA TYR A 128 -8.72 10.45 2.40
C TYR A 128 -9.77 10.82 3.44
N TRP A 129 -10.26 12.05 3.32
CA TRP A 129 -11.35 12.59 4.13
C TRP A 129 -12.25 13.40 3.23
N THR A 130 -13.55 13.17 3.30
CA THR A 130 -14.50 14.11 2.70
C THR A 130 -14.44 15.42 3.47
N PRO A 131 -14.31 16.58 2.81
CA PRO A 131 -14.34 17.86 3.49
C PRO A 131 -15.64 17.99 4.28
N LEU A 132 -15.54 18.30 5.58
CA LEU A 132 -16.73 18.56 6.38
C LEU A 132 -17.38 19.85 5.85
N GLN A 133 -18.59 19.73 5.33
CA GLN A 133 -19.40 20.87 4.92
C GLN A 133 -20.51 21.09 5.95
N GLY A 134 -20.41 22.16 6.73
CA GLY A 134 -21.40 22.53 7.75
C GLY A 134 -21.08 22.06 9.17
N ASN A 135 -22.06 22.24 10.08
CA ASN A 135 -21.98 21.81 11.48
C ASN A 135 -22.39 20.33 11.59
N LEU A 136 -21.74 19.55 12.46
CA LEU A 136 -22.13 18.16 12.74
C LEU A 136 -23.59 18.03 13.20
N GLU A 137 -24.12 19.05 13.87
CA GLU A 137 -25.51 19.09 14.35
C GLU A 137 -26.54 19.21 13.22
N THR A 138 -26.12 19.55 11.99
CA THR A 138 -27.03 19.60 10.83
C THR A 138 -27.23 18.22 10.17
N LYS A 139 -26.43 17.22 10.55
CA LYS A 139 -26.51 15.87 10.02
C LYS A 139 -27.88 15.24 10.32
N ILE A 140 -28.47 14.57 9.33
CA ILE A 140 -29.72 13.83 9.52
C ILE A 140 -29.58 12.77 10.62
N GLN A 141 -30.69 12.49 11.30
CA GLN A 141 -30.76 11.54 12.39
C GLN A 141 -31.62 10.34 12.00
N ASP A 142 -31.38 9.19 12.63
CA ASP A 142 -32.24 8.00 12.54
C ASP A 142 -32.56 7.58 11.08
N MET A 143 -31.55 7.56 10.20
CA MET A 143 -31.70 7.07 8.83
C MET A 143 -32.07 5.58 8.84
N ASP A 144 -33.23 5.25 8.27
CA ASP A 144 -33.74 3.89 8.17
C ASP A 144 -34.20 3.61 6.73
N CYS A 145 -33.84 2.45 6.20
CA CYS A 145 -34.19 2.02 4.85
C CYS A 145 -34.69 0.58 4.84
N VAL A 146 -35.88 0.36 4.27
CA VAL A 146 -36.52 -0.96 4.18
C VAL A 146 -36.77 -1.30 2.72
N TYR A 147 -36.29 -2.47 2.30
CA TYR A 147 -36.53 -2.99 0.95
C TYR A 147 -37.75 -3.92 0.94
N TYR A 148 -38.92 -3.33 0.74
CA TYR A 148 -40.19 -4.04 0.83
C TYR A 148 -40.41 -4.98 -0.35
N ASN A 149 -40.66 -6.26 -0.04
CA ASN A 149 -40.94 -7.32 -1.01
C ASN A 149 -39.92 -7.43 -2.16
N TRP A 150 -38.70 -6.90 -1.97
CA TRP A 150 -37.71 -6.70 -3.03
C TRP A 150 -38.24 -5.96 -4.28
N GLN A 151 -39.16 -5.02 -4.09
CA GLN A 151 -39.78 -4.25 -5.18
C GLN A 151 -39.55 -2.75 -5.05
N TYR A 152 -39.66 -2.20 -3.84
CA TYR A 152 -39.46 -0.76 -3.62
C TYR A 152 -38.66 -0.53 -2.34
N LEU A 153 -37.71 0.40 -2.44
CA LEU A 153 -36.90 0.87 -1.33
C LEU A 153 -37.57 2.11 -0.74
N LEU A 154 -37.88 2.06 0.55
CA LEU A 154 -38.37 3.20 1.30
C LEU A 154 -37.30 3.61 2.31
N CYS A 155 -36.87 4.86 2.28
CA CYS A 155 -35.97 5.42 3.28
C CYS A 155 -36.66 6.58 4.01
N SER A 156 -36.39 6.69 5.31
CA SER A 156 -36.88 7.76 6.16
C SER A 156 -35.78 8.22 7.12
N TRP A 157 -35.83 9.49 7.52
CA TRP A 157 -34.89 10.08 8.47
C TRP A 157 -35.55 11.22 9.22
N LYS A 158 -34.93 11.63 10.33
CA LYS A 158 -35.26 12.88 11.04
C LYS A 158 -34.29 13.99 10.64
N PRO A 159 -34.72 15.26 10.68
CA PRO A 159 -33.82 16.41 10.52
C PRO A 159 -32.68 16.44 11.53
N GLY A 160 -31.64 17.22 11.24
CA GLY A 160 -30.58 17.55 12.21
C GLY A 160 -31.11 18.33 13.41
N ILE A 161 -30.31 18.43 14.46
CA ILE A 161 -30.68 19.12 15.71
C ILE A 161 -30.73 20.63 15.50
N ASP A 162 -29.75 21.17 14.77
CA ASP A 162 -29.59 22.61 14.53
C ASP A 162 -29.75 22.92 13.04
N ILE A 163 -31.00 22.88 12.57
CA ILE A 163 -31.34 23.15 11.17
C ILE A 163 -32.38 24.25 11.06
N SER A 164 -32.22 25.12 10.06
CA SER A 164 -33.22 26.12 9.72
C SER A 164 -34.44 25.47 9.06
N PHE A 165 -35.64 25.99 9.35
CA PHE A 165 -36.92 25.44 8.89
C PHE A 165 -37.07 25.37 7.36
N ASP A 166 -36.27 26.12 6.60
CA ASP A 166 -36.24 26.17 5.14
C ASP A 166 -35.23 25.19 4.49
N THR A 167 -34.60 24.33 5.28
CA THR A 167 -33.63 23.33 4.80
C THR A 167 -34.33 22.23 3.99
N ASN A 168 -33.81 21.94 2.80
CA ASN A 168 -34.26 20.83 1.96
C ASN A 168 -33.25 19.68 1.99
N TYR A 169 -33.74 18.44 2.00
CA TYR A 169 -32.93 17.23 1.98
C TYR A 169 -33.01 16.53 0.62
N TYR A 170 -31.88 16.00 0.18
CA TYR A 170 -31.76 15.24 -1.07
C TYR A 170 -31.10 13.90 -0.78
N LEU A 171 -31.67 12.82 -1.32
CA LEU A 171 -31.13 11.47 -1.21
C LEU A 171 -30.54 11.06 -2.56
N PHE A 172 -29.29 10.57 -2.54
CA PHE A 172 -28.60 9.97 -3.68
C PHE A 172 -28.22 8.54 -3.30
N TYR A 173 -28.29 7.61 -4.25
CA TYR A 173 -27.94 6.20 -4.08
C TYR A 173 -27.40 5.60 -5.38
#